data_AF-A0A924QQS7-F1
#
_entry.id   AF-A0A924QQS7-F1
#
_cell.length_a   1.000
_cell.length_b   1.000
_cell.length_c   1.000
_cell.angle_alpha   90.00
_cell.angle_beta   90.00
_cell.angle_gamma   90.00
#
_symmetry.space_group_name_H-M   'P 1'
#
loop_
_entity.id
_entity.type
_entity.pdbx_description
1 polymer ?
#
loop_
_entity_poly.entity_id
_entity_poly.type
_entity_poly.pdbx_seq_one_letter_code
_entity_poly.pdbx_strand_id
1 'polypeptide(L)' 'MANNDDVRCRKEVSQYNETLQFVRQTAGEQVSAKVMQNYVPIDQLSQVVANSGYCAGAQLLRDKRANR' A
#
# COMPACT_ATOMS: atom_id res chain seq x y z
N MET A 1 -23.19 9.20 -3.99
CA MET A 1 -21.88 9.86 -3.75
C MET A 1 -20.77 8.80 -3.78
N ALA A 2 -20.58 8.07 -4.90
CA ALA A 2 -19.62 6.95 -4.97
C ALA A 2 -18.26 7.32 -5.59
N ASN A 3 -18.15 8.49 -6.21
CA ASN A 3 -16.97 8.86 -7.00
C ASN A 3 -15.82 9.45 -6.15
N ASN A 4 -16.12 10.01 -4.98
CA ASN A 4 -15.11 10.69 -4.17
C ASN A 4 -14.26 9.71 -3.34
N ASP A 5 -14.86 8.57 -2.96
CA ASP A 5 -14.16 7.52 -2.22
C ASP A 5 -13.15 6.80 -3.12
N ASP A 6 -13.49 6.53 -4.38
CA ASP A 6 -12.58 5.85 -5.32
C ASP A 6 -11.30 6.68 -5.58
N VAL A 7 -11.44 8.00 -5.75
CA VAL A 7 -10.31 8.93 -5.90
C VAL A 7 -9.41 8.92 -4.65
N ARG A 8 -10.00 8.89 -3.46
CA ARG A 8 -9.26 8.85 -2.20
C ARG A 8 -8.52 7.52 -2.02
N CYS A 9 -9.18 6.40 -2.32
CA CYS A 9 -8.60 5.07 -2.28
C CYS A 9 -7.44 4.92 -3.27
N ARG A 10 -7.61 5.41 -4.51
CA ARG A 10 -6.53 5.48 -5.50
C ARG A 10 -5.32 6.25 -4.98
N LYS A 11 -5.57 7.42 -4.37
CA LYS A 11 -4.51 8.25 -3.81
C LYS A 11 -3.76 7.53 -2.68
N GLU A 12 -4.47 6.85 -1.78
CA GLU A 12 -3.85 6.06 -0.70
C GLU A 12 -2.96 4.93 -1.24
N VAL A 13 -3.46 4.16 -2.22
CA VAL A 13 -2.69 3.08 -2.86
C VAL A 13 -1.46 3.63 -3.58
N SER A 14 -1.60 4.72 -4.33
CA SER A 14 -0.50 5.38 -5.05
C SER A 14 0.57 5.87 -4.09
N GLN A 15 0.17 6.62 -3.06
CA GLN A 15 1.07 7.20 -2.08
C GLN A 15 1.80 6.12 -1.28
N TYR A 16 1.15 4.99 -1.02
CA TYR A 16 1.77 3.83 -0.40
C TYR A 16 2.87 3.23 -1.27
N ASN A 17 2.60 3.06 -2.56
CA ASN A 17 3.57 2.52 -3.51
C ASN A 17 4.80 3.44 -3.64
N GLU A 18 4.57 4.76 -3.76
CA GLU A 18 5.64 5.76 -3.76
C GLU A 18 6.47 5.71 -2.48
N THR A 19 5.82 5.59 -1.31
CA THR A 19 6.52 5.48 -0.03
C THR A 19 7.39 4.23 0.02
N LEU A 20 6.89 3.07 -0.44
CA LEU A 20 7.68 1.84 -0.46
C LEU A 20 8.87 1.92 -1.42
N GLN A 21 8.69 2.54 -2.58
CA GLN A 21 9.80 2.78 -3.50
C GLN A 21 10.84 3.75 -2.91
N PHE A 22 10.38 4.82 -2.26
CA PHE A 22 11.26 5.76 -1.56
C PHE A 22 12.04 5.07 -0.44
N VAL A 23 11.38 4.26 0.39
CA VAL A 23 12.06 3.46 1.43
C VAL A 23 13.08 2.52 0.80
N ARG A 24 12.76 1.82 -0.30
CA ARG A 24 13.72 0.98 -1.03
C ARG A 24 14.95 1.74 -1.52
N GLN A 25 14.76 2.96 -2.02
CA GLN A 25 15.85 3.78 -2.54
C GLN A 25 16.68 4.43 -1.43
N THR A 26 16.07 4.81 -0.31
CA THR A 26 16.72 5.56 0.77
C THR A 26 17.27 4.67 1.87
N ALA A 27 16.50 3.66 2.27
CA ALA A 27 16.90 2.65 3.22
C ALA A 27 17.57 1.53 2.43
N GLY A 28 18.90 1.40 2.55
CA GLY A 28 19.65 0.32 1.88
C GLY A 28 18.97 -1.05 2.06
N GLU A 29 19.24 -1.96 1.13
CA GLU A 29 18.49 -3.22 0.92
C GLU A 29 18.10 -3.96 2.21
N GLN A 30 19.01 -4.02 3.20
CA GLN A 30 18.80 -4.67 4.49
C GLN A 30 17.76 -3.98 5.39
N VAL A 31 17.75 -2.64 5.43
CA VAL A 31 16.77 -1.86 6.21
C VAL A 31 15.42 -1.94 5.51
N SER A 32 15.41 -1.85 4.19
CA SER A 32 14.21 -2.02 3.38
C SER A 32 13.55 -3.38 3.59
N ALA A 33 14.32 -4.48 3.62
CA ALA A 33 13.76 -5.81 3.87
C ALA A 33 13.04 -5.90 5.22
N LYS A 34 13.66 -5.42 6.31
CA LYS A 34 13.05 -5.44 7.66
C LYS A 34 11.85 -4.52 7.78
N VAL A 35 11.92 -3.34 7.18
CA VAL A 35 10.79 -2.40 7.15
C VAL A 35 9.66 -3.07 6.39
N MET A 36 9.90 -3.52 5.15
CA MET A 36 8.89 -4.12 4.27
C MET A 36 8.21 -5.37 4.83
N GLN A 37 8.84 -6.15 5.72
CA GLN A 37 8.19 -7.26 6.42
C GLN A 37 6.95 -6.84 7.21
N ASN A 38 6.91 -5.60 7.71
CA ASN A 38 5.77 -5.06 8.45
C ASN A 38 4.75 -4.37 7.55
N TYR A 39 5.03 -4.27 6.25
CA TYR A 39 4.19 -3.59 5.26
C TYR A 39 3.48 -4.64 4.41
N VAL A 40 2.43 -4.23 3.71
CA VAL A 40 1.78 -5.03 2.70
C VAL A 40 2.72 -5.11 1.49
N PRO A 41 3.06 -6.31 1.01
CA PRO A 41 3.83 -6.48 -0.22
C PRO A 41 3.12 -5.81 -1.41
N ILE A 42 3.88 -5.18 -2.30
CA ILE A 42 3.34 -4.51 -3.49
C ILE A 42 2.56 -5.50 -4.36
N ASP A 43 3.05 -6.74 -4.52
CA ASP A 43 2.37 -7.78 -5.28
C ASP A 43 0.98 -8.09 -4.70
N GLN A 44 0.88 -8.26 -3.37
CA GLN A 44 -0.39 -8.52 -2.70
C GLN A 44 -1.35 -7.33 -2.87
N LEU A 45 -0.86 -6.11 -2.70
CA LEU A 45 -1.66 -4.91 -2.89
C LEU A 45 -2.16 -4.81 -4.33
N SER A 46 -1.30 -5.07 -5.31
CA SER A 46 -1.63 -5.04 -6.73
C SER A 46 -2.70 -6.09 -7.07
N GLN A 47 -2.58 -7.31 -6.53
CA GLN A 47 -3.59 -8.35 -6.70
C GLN A 47 -4.95 -7.95 -6.10
N VAL A 48 -4.98 -7.37 -4.91
CA VAL A 48 -6.23 -6.92 -4.29
C VAL A 48 -6.86 -5.77 -5.08
N VAL A 49 -6.06 -4.83 -5.55
CA VAL A 49 -6.55 -3.72 -6.39
C VAL A 49 -7.09 -4.25 -7.72
N ALA A 50 -6.44 -5.24 -8.34
CA ALA A 50 -6.88 -5.85 -9.59
C ALA A 50 -8.18 -6.65 -9.42
N ASN A 51 -8.31 -7.41 -8.32
CA ASN A 51 -9.46 -8.28 -8.09
C ASN A 51 -10.67 -7.56 -7.45
N SER A 52 -10.42 -6.57 -6.60
CA SER A 52 -11.45 -5.97 -5.73
C SER A 52 -11.47 -4.45 -5.77
N GLY A 53 -10.59 -3.82 -6.54
CA GLY A 53 -10.53 -2.37 -6.73
C GLY A 53 -9.69 -1.62 -5.71
N TYR A 54 -9.49 -0.32 -5.96
CA TYR A 54 -8.58 0.52 -5.17
C TYR A 54 -9.01 0.67 -3.71
N CYS A 55 -10.31 0.71 -3.42
CA CYS A 55 -10.78 0.81 -2.04
C CYS A 55 -10.52 -0.44 -1.21
N ALA A 56 -10.63 -1.64 -1.79
CA ALA A 56 -10.23 -2.86 -1.11
C ALA A 56 -8.72 -2.87 -0.82
N GLY A 57 -7.90 -2.39 -1.76
CA GLY A 57 -6.47 -2.20 -1.55
C GLY A 57 -6.17 -1.21 -0.42
N ALA A 58 -6.82 -0.04 -0.42
CA ALA A 58 -6.67 0.95 0.65
C ALA A 58 -7.11 0.39 2.02
N GLN A 59 -8.18 -0.41 2.07
CA GLN A 59 -8.65 -1.06 3.28
C GLN A 59 -7.61 -2.04 3.84
N LEU A 60 -7.02 -2.88 2.98
CA LEU A 60 -5.93 -3.79 3.36
C LEU A 60 -4.74 -3.03 3.97
N LEU A 61 -4.39 -1.87 3.42
CA LEU A 61 -3.32 -1.02 3.95
C LEU A 61 -3.67 -0.48 5.35
N ARG A 62 -4.92 -0.07 5.56
CA ARG A 62 -5.42 0.40 6.86
C ARG A 62 -5.44 -0.71 7.89
N ASP A 63 -5.91 -1.91 7.53
CA ASP A 63 -5.95 -3.07 8.43
C ASP A 63 -4.53 -3.51 8.83
N LYS A 64 -3.57 -3.50 7.89
CA LYS A 64 -2.17 -3.81 8.22
C LYS A 64 -1.55 -2.76 9.15
N ARG A 65 -1.91 -1.48 8.99
CA ARG A 65 -1.48 -0.40 9.90
C ARG A 65 -2.13 -0.49 11.28
N ALA A 66 -3.39 -0.92 11.36
CA ALA A 66 -4.13 -1.05 12.61
C ALA A 66 -3.67 -2.24 13.46
N ASN A 67 -3.11 -3.27 12.83
CA ASN A 67 -2.51 -4.43 13.50
C ASN A 67 -1.05 -4.21 13.97
N ARG A 68 -0.60 -2.96 14.06
CA ARG A 68 0.77 -2.58 14.44
C ARG A 68 0.75 -1.78 15.73
#